data_AF-X6PE54-F1
#
_entry.id   AF-X6PE54-F1
#
_cell.length_a   1.000
_cell.length_b   1.000
_cell.length_c   1.000
_cell.angle_alpha   90.00
_cell.angle_beta   90.00
_cell.angle_gamma   90.00
#
_symmetry.space_group_name_H-M   'P 1'
#
loop_
_entity.id
_entity.type
_entity.pdbx_description
1 polymer ?
#
loop_
_entity_poly.entity_id
_entity_poly.type
_entity_poly.pdbx_seq_one_letter_code
_entity_poly.pdbx_strand_id
1 'polypeptide(L)'
;MSPSNPVTAPISQKELVIQLRQFAQDPKHQSALIENEECLKTLAEVLLTAVDNETCVIALQTLQFLASNPKYRLILKEVPKLMSSVEQLKKGENEIKK
;
A
#
# COMPACT_ATOMS: atom_id res chain seq x y z
N MET A 1 0.89 -26.45 33.48
CA MET A 1 0.08 -25.83 32.42
C MET A 1 0.91 -24.74 31.79
N SER A 2 1.47 -24.97 30.60
CA SER A 2 2.29 -23.98 29.89
C SER A 2 1.36 -22.98 29.19
N PRO A 3 1.61 -21.66 29.28
CA PRO A 3 0.84 -20.71 28.51
C PRO A 3 1.23 -20.85 27.03
N SER A 4 0.24 -21.19 26.21
CA SER A 4 0.36 -21.14 24.76
C SER A 4 0.55 -19.69 24.33
N ASN A 5 1.78 -19.32 23.97
CA ASN A 5 2.03 -18.08 23.24
C ASN A 5 1.20 -18.13 21.94
N PRO A 6 0.38 -17.10 21.63
CA PRO A 6 -0.26 -17.03 20.33
C PRO A 6 0.85 -16.79 19.31
N VAL A 7 1.18 -17.84 18.55
CA VAL A 7 1.90 -17.71 17.28
C VAL A 7 0.95 -16.90 16.38
N THR A 8 1.13 -15.58 16.34
CA THR A 8 0.54 -14.75 15.30
C THR A 8 1.22 -15.15 14.00
N ALA A 9 0.51 -15.93 13.18
CA ALA A 9 0.96 -16.23 11.82
C ALA A 9 1.30 -14.92 11.10
N PRO A 10 2.36 -14.89 10.27
CA PRO A 10 2.69 -13.69 9.50
C PRO A 10 1.49 -13.34 8.60
N ILE A 11 0.97 -12.12 8.76
CA ILE A 11 -0.12 -11.58 7.95
C ILE A 11 0.34 -11.58 6.49
N SER A 12 -0.48 -12.10 5.58
CA SER A 12 -0.12 -12.08 4.16
C SER A 12 -0.06 -10.64 3.62
N GLN A 13 0.79 -10.39 2.62
CA GLN A 13 0.90 -9.06 2.00
C GLN A 13 -0.46 -8.54 1.51
N LYS A 14 -1.29 -9.43 0.95
CA LYS A 14 -2.66 -9.13 0.53
C LYS A 14 -3.56 -8.70 1.69
N GLU A 15 -3.56 -9.45 2.79
CA GLU A 15 -4.37 -9.09 3.97
C GLU A 15 -3.93 -7.76 4.58
N LEU A 16 -2.62 -7.50 4.62
CA LEU A 16 -2.08 -6.23 5.08
C LEU A 16 -2.62 -5.07 4.23
N VAL A 17 -2.55 -5.18 2.91
CA VAL A 17 -3.00 -4.12 1.99
C VAL A 17 -4.51 -3.91 2.06
N ILE A 18 -5.29 -4.98 2.30
CA ILE A 18 -6.73 -4.89 2.59
C ILE A 18 -6.99 -4.10 3.87
N GLN A 19 -6.27 -4.39 4.94
CA GLN A 19 -6.40 -3.66 6.21
C GLN A 19 -6.03 -2.18 6.03
N LEU A 20 -4.93 -1.88 5.32
CA LEU A 20 -4.53 -0.51 5.03
C LEU A 20 -5.60 0.24 4.21
N ARG A 21 -6.25 -0.44 3.25
CA ARG A 21 -7.37 0.13 2.50
C ARG A 21 -8.55 0.48 3.40
N GLN A 22 -8.96 -0.44 4.27
CA GLN A 22 -10.05 -0.22 5.23
C GLN A 22 -9.73 0.96 6.15
N PHE A 23 -8.48 1.08 6.58
CA PHE A 23 -8.01 2.19 7.40
C PHE A 23 -8.04 3.52 6.62
N ALA A 24 -7.56 3.53 5.37
CA ALA A 24 -7.57 4.71 4.51
C ALA A 24 -8.98 5.16 4.11
N GLN A 25 -9.98 4.27 4.15
CA GLN A 25 -11.36 4.60 3.83
C GLN A 25 -12.00 5.54 4.88
N ASP A 26 -11.53 5.51 6.13
CA ASP A 26 -11.98 6.45 7.17
C ASP A 26 -11.07 7.70 7.20
N PRO A 27 -11.59 8.91 6.91
CA PRO A 27 -10.82 10.15 6.94
C PRO A 27 -10.10 10.42 8.27
N LYS A 28 -10.63 9.93 9.40
CA LYS A 28 -10.00 10.11 10.72
C LYS A 28 -8.70 9.32 10.87
N HIS A 29 -8.59 8.22 10.12
CA HIS A 29 -7.45 7.33 10.16
C HIS A 29 -6.43 7.62 9.04
N GLN A 30 -6.83 8.38 8.02
CA GLN A 30 -5.94 8.79 6.93
C GLN A 30 -4.73 9.60 7.42
N SER A 31 -4.88 10.43 8.46
CA SER A 31 -3.74 11.18 9.04
C SER A 31 -2.70 10.24 9.64
N ALA A 32 -3.13 9.25 10.43
CA ALA A 32 -2.22 8.27 11.01
C ALA A 32 -1.53 7.43 9.92
N LEU A 33 -2.24 7.12 8.83
CA LEU A 33 -1.68 6.35 7.72
C LEU A 33 -0.68 7.17 6.88
N ILE A 34 -0.94 8.46 6.64
CA ILE A 34 -0.03 9.33 5.88
C ILE A 34 1.23 9.71 6.68
N GLU A 35 1.12 9.76 8.01
CA GLU A 35 2.27 9.98 8.91
C GLU A 35 3.12 8.71 9.08
N ASN A 36 2.60 7.54 8.70
CA ASN A 36 3.32 6.28 8.75
C ASN A 36 4.07 6.00 7.45
N GLU A 37 5.32 6.45 7.38
CA GLU A 37 6.18 6.27 6.21
C GLU A 37 6.39 4.80 5.83
N GLU A 38 6.44 3.88 6.80
CA GLU A 38 6.60 2.46 6.52
C GLU A 38 5.40 1.89 5.78
N CYS A 39 4.17 2.24 6.19
CA CYS A 39 2.97 1.83 5.46
C CYS A 39 2.97 2.34 4.02
N LEU A 40 3.41 3.59 3.79
CA LEU A 40 3.48 4.17 2.46
C LEU A 40 4.55 3.48 1.58
N LYS A 41 5.70 3.11 2.17
CA LYS A 41 6.73 2.31 1.50
C LYS A 41 6.21 0.91 1.16
N THR A 42 5.51 0.25 2.08
CA THR A 42 4.88 -1.04 1.81
C THR A 42 3.90 -0.94 0.66
N LEU A 43 3.04 0.09 0.61
CA LEU A 43 2.14 0.30 -0.53
C LEU A 43 2.93 0.50 -1.83
N ALA A 44 4.00 1.30 -1.83
CA ALA A 44 4.85 1.53 -3.00
C ALA A 44 5.56 0.25 -3.50
N GLU A 45 5.97 -0.62 -2.58
CA GLU A 45 6.61 -1.90 -2.87
C GLU A 45 5.60 -2.93 -3.40
N VAL A 46 4.41 -2.98 -2.80
CA VAL A 46 3.30 -3.85 -3.23
C VAL A 46 2.94 -3.57 -4.68
N LEU A 47 2.92 -2.30 -5.10
CA LEU A 47 2.66 -1.92 -6.50
C LEU A 47 3.65 -2.55 -7.50
N LEU A 48 4.85 -2.95 -7.06
CA LEU A 48 5.89 -3.54 -7.91
C LEU A 48 6.03 -5.05 -7.71
N THR A 49 5.74 -5.56 -6.51
CA THR A 49 6.03 -6.93 -6.11
C THR A 49 4.79 -7.83 -6.05
N ALA A 50 3.58 -7.26 -5.99
CA ALA A 50 2.38 -8.06 -5.91
C ALA A 50 2.20 -8.90 -7.18
N VAL A 51 2.06 -10.21 -6.97
CA VAL A 51 1.90 -11.20 -8.03
C VAL A 51 0.49 -11.14 -8.62
N ASP A 52 -0.49 -10.75 -7.81
CA ASP A 52 -1.89 -10.65 -8.22
C ASP A 52 -2.33 -9.19 -8.44
N ASN A 53 -3.06 -8.99 -9.53
CA ASN A 53 -3.62 -7.70 -9.90
C ASN A 53 -4.58 -7.15 -8.83
N GLU A 54 -5.24 -8.03 -8.07
CA GLU A 54 -6.17 -7.62 -7.01
C GLU A 54 -5.45 -6.82 -5.92
N THR A 55 -4.33 -7.33 -5.41
CA THR A 55 -3.51 -6.66 -4.40
C THR A 55 -2.95 -5.34 -4.91
N CYS A 56 -2.48 -5.28 -6.16
CA CYS A 56 -2.11 -4.02 -6.83
C CYS A 56 -3.26 -3.01 -6.86
N VAL A 57 -4.47 -3.44 -7.25
CA VAL A 57 -5.65 -2.59 -7.31
C VAL A 57 -6.04 -2.08 -5.92
N ILE A 58 -5.99 -2.94 -4.90
CA ILE A 58 -6.29 -2.55 -3.52
C ILE A 58 -5.26 -1.50 -3.04
N ALA A 59 -3.97 -1.69 -3.31
CA ALA A 59 -2.94 -0.71 -2.99
C ALA A 59 -3.17 0.64 -3.68
N LEU A 60 -3.51 0.63 -4.97
CA LEU A 60 -3.86 1.85 -5.72
C LEU A 60 -5.10 2.55 -5.14
N GLN A 61 -6.12 1.80 -4.73
CA GLN A 61 -7.30 2.36 -4.08
C GLN A 61 -6.95 3.01 -2.73
N THR A 62 -6.09 2.37 -1.93
CA THR A 62 -5.59 2.95 -0.67
C THR A 62 -4.89 4.29 -0.92
N LEU A 63 -3.99 4.34 -1.90
CA LEU A 63 -3.29 5.56 -2.30
C LEU A 63 -4.25 6.62 -2.85
N GLN A 64 -5.28 6.23 -3.58
CA GLN A 64 -6.33 7.12 -4.08
C GLN A 64 -7.11 7.75 -2.93
N PHE A 65 -7.48 6.99 -1.90
CA PHE A 65 -8.15 7.54 -0.72
C PHE A 65 -7.29 8.61 -0.04
N LEU A 66 -6.01 8.35 0.14
CA LEU A 66 -5.07 9.34 0.69
C LEU A 66 -4.93 10.56 -0.24
N ALA A 67 -4.76 10.33 -1.55
CA ALA A 67 -4.62 11.38 -2.54
C ALA A 67 -5.91 12.19 -2.76
N SER A 68 -7.07 11.75 -2.25
CA SER A 68 -8.30 12.54 -2.27
C SER A 68 -8.15 13.84 -1.47
N ASN A 69 -7.31 13.84 -0.43
CA ASN A 69 -6.94 15.02 0.33
C ASN A 69 -5.74 15.74 -0.33
N PRO A 70 -5.89 17.02 -0.73
CA PRO A 70 -4.82 17.75 -1.40
C PRO A 70 -3.56 17.93 -0.55
N LYS A 71 -3.68 17.96 0.79
CA LYS A 71 -2.51 18.04 1.68
C LYS A 71 -1.65 16.78 1.60
N TYR A 72 -2.29 15.62 1.57
CA TYR A 72 -1.60 14.33 1.53
C TYR A 72 -0.95 14.07 0.17
N ARG A 73 -1.44 14.69 -0.91
CA ARG A 73 -0.78 14.62 -2.23
C ARG A 73 0.66 15.12 -2.19
N LEU A 74 0.98 16.11 -1.38
CA LEU A 74 2.35 16.61 -1.23
C LEU A 74 3.22 15.55 -0.57
N ILE A 75 2.74 14.97 0.53
CA ILE A 75 3.44 13.92 1.28
C ILE A 75 3.64 12.68 0.39
N LEU A 76 2.60 12.23 -0.33
CA LEU A 76 2.70 11.09 -1.24
C LEU A 76 3.75 11.30 -2.35
N LYS A 77 4.00 12.53 -2.79
CA LYS A 77 5.06 12.81 -3.76
C LYS A 77 6.46 12.67 -3.17
N GLU A 78 6.60 12.87 -1.86
CA GLU A 78 7.87 12.74 -1.15
C GLU A 78 8.18 11.28 -0.79
N VAL A 79 7.18 10.38 -0.83
CA VAL A 79 7.39 8.96 -0.59
C VAL A 79 8.34 8.39 -1.64
N PRO A 80 9.51 7.84 -1.23
CA PRO A 80 10.48 7.31 -2.16
C PRO A 80 9.88 6.24 -3.06
N LYS A 81 10.16 6.36 -4.37
CA LYS A 81 9.78 5.40 -5.42
C LYS A 81 8.27 5.26 -5.68
N LEU A 82 7.37 5.84 -4.87
CA LEU A 82 5.92 5.69 -5.04
C LEU A 82 5.43 6.17 -6.41
N MET A 83 5.80 7.38 -6.81
CA MET A 83 5.40 7.93 -8.11
C MET A 83 5.98 7.09 -9.26
N SER A 84 7.23 6.65 -9.15
CA SER A 84 7.86 5.77 -10.15
C SER A 84 7.14 4.42 -10.24
N SER A 85 6.73 3.82 -9.11
CA SER A 85 5.96 2.58 -9.09
C SER A 85 4.61 2.73 -9.80
N VAL A 86 3.90 3.83 -9.54
CA VAL A 86 2.62 4.14 -10.22
C VAL A 86 2.82 4.38 -11.71
N GLU A 87 3.88 5.09 -12.10
CA GLU A 87 4.21 5.31 -13.51
C GLU A 87 4.60 4.02 -14.24
N GLN A 88 5.32 3.10 -13.58
CA GLN A 88 5.66 1.79 -14.14
C GLN A 88 4.40 0.94 -14.36
N LEU A 89 3.48 0.93 -13.39
CA LEU A 89 2.17 0.28 -13.54
C LEU A 89 1.35 0.90 -14.68
N LYS A 90 1.36 2.23 -14.82
CA LYS A 90 0.63 2.93 -15.89
C LYS A 90 1.24 2.66 -17.28
N LYS A 91 2.56 2.57 -17.37
CA LYS A 91 3.25 2.20 -18.61
C LYS A 91 2.88 0.79 -19.04
N GLY A 92 2.65 -0.10 -18.07
CA GLY A 92 2.13 -1.45 -18.28
C GLY A 92 3.03 -2.33 -19.15
N GLU A 93 2.82 -3.63 -19.08
CA GLU A 93 2.74 -4.41 -20.32
C GLU A 93 3.96 -4.42 -21.30
N ASN A 94 5.22 -4.39 -20.84
CA ASN A 94 6.35 -4.64 -21.77
C ASN A 94 7.69 -5.15 -21.21
N GLU A 95 7.73 -5.97 -20.15
CA GLU A 95 8.86 -6.92 -19.96
C GLU A 95 8.35 -8.31 -19.53
N ILE A 96 7.45 -8.88 -20.34
CA ILE A 96 7.45 -10.34 -20.50
C ILE A 96 8.50 -10.63 -21.59
N LYS A 97 9.63 -11.19 -21.17
CA LYS A 97 10.75 -11.82 -21.93
C LYS A 97 12.03 -10.99 -22.09
N LYS A 98 13.05 -11.38 -21.32
CA LYS A 98 14.05 -12.32 -21.83
C LYS A 98 14.68 -13.15 -20.72
#